data_AF-A0AAE7TSP0-F1
#
_entry.id   AF-A0AAE7TSP0-F1
#
_cell.length_a   1.000
_cell.length_b   1.000
_cell.length_c   1.000
_cell.angle_alpha   90.00
_cell.angle_beta   90.00
_cell.angle_gamma   90.00
#
_symmetry.space_group_name_H-M   'P 1'
#
loop_
_entity.id
_entity.type
_entity.pdbx_description
1 polymer ?
#
loop_
_entity_poly.entity_id
_entity_poly.type
_entity_poly.pdbx_seq_one_letter_code
_entity_poly.pdbx_strand_id
1 'polypeptide(L)' 'MYYGSDLEKYYKILKCSPTDSLDTIKKAYRKLASEYHPDKIQSKDLPEAFIIFANEKLKEINHAHEMIVKSRKEEKI' A
#
# COMPACT_ATOMS: atom_id res chain seq x y z
N MET A 1 9.16 -19.25 12.56
CA MET A 1 7.98 -18.64 11.91
C MET A 1 8.09 -17.14 12.14
N TYR A 2 8.44 -16.35 11.11
CA TYR A 2 8.81 -14.92 11.23
C TYR A 2 7.75 -14.01 10.59
N TYR A 3 6.53 -13.94 11.16
CA TYR A 3 5.49 -13.06 10.62
C TYR A 3 5.67 -11.57 10.96
N GLY A 4 6.62 -11.22 11.85
CA GLY A 4 6.87 -9.85 12.27
C GLY A 4 7.51 -8.95 11.20
N SER A 5 8.30 -9.51 10.28
CA SER A 5 9.02 -8.72 9.26
C SER A 5 8.14 -8.23 8.10
N ASP A 6 7.09 -8.98 7.77
CA ASP A 6 6.25 -8.67 6.61
C ASP A 6 5.28 -7.51 6.91
N LEU A 7 4.73 -7.46 8.13
CA LEU A 7 3.87 -6.35 8.55
C LEU A 7 4.63 -5.02 8.59
N GLU A 8 5.83 -5.00 9.15
CA GLU A 8 6.68 -3.79 9.10
C GLU A 8 6.94 -3.32 7.67
N LYS A 9 7.17 -4.27 6.74
CA LYS A 9 7.33 -3.95 5.32
C LYS A 9 6.06 -3.32 4.74
N TYR A 10 4.88 -3.85 5.08
CA TYR A 10 3.60 -3.30 4.63
C TYR A 10 3.35 -1.89 5.17
N TYR A 11 3.66 -1.64 6.45
CA TYR A 11 3.58 -0.31 7.05
C TYR A 11 4.53 0.68 6.35
N LYS A 12 5.75 0.25 6.03
CA LYS A 12 6.71 1.06 5.24
C LYS A 12 6.22 1.35 3.82
N ILE A 13 5.62 0.37 3.13
CA ILE A 13 5.04 0.56 1.77
C ILE A 13 3.94 1.61 1.80
N LEU A 14 3.06 1.55 2.80
CA LEU A 14 1.98 2.51 3.00
C LEU A 14 2.43 3.83 3.63
N LYS A 15 3.72 3.96 3.96
CA LYS A 15 4.30 5.11 4.68
C LYS A 15 3.51 5.46 5.96
N CYS A 16 3.10 4.43 6.68
CA CYS A 16 2.38 4.54 7.96
C CYS A 16 3.08 3.74 9.05
N SER A 17 2.64 3.94 10.28
CA SER A 17 3.15 3.26 11.47
C SER A 17 2.19 2.15 11.94
N PRO A 18 2.68 1.06 12.54
CA PRO A 18 1.84 0.10 13.28
C PRO A 18 1.11 0.73 14.48
N THR A 19 1.49 1.94 14.90
CA THR A 19 0.76 2.69 15.92
C THR A 19 -0.34 3.58 15.36
N ASP A 20 -0.40 3.77 14.03
CA ASP A 20 -1.39 4.64 13.39
C ASP A 20 -2.80 4.05 13.47
N SER A 21 -3.80 4.94 13.40
CA SER A 21 -5.21 4.53 13.31
C SER A 21 -5.54 3.95 11.93
N LEU A 22 -6.57 3.09 11.87
CA LEU A 22 -7.08 2.55 10.60
C LEU A 22 -7.50 3.66 9.62
N ASP A 23 -7.98 4.80 10.12
CA ASP A 23 -8.34 5.94 9.27
C ASP A 23 -7.11 6.58 8.61
N THR A 24 -6.03 6.74 9.37
CA THR A 24 -4.72 7.22 8.85
C THR A 24 -4.18 6.26 7.79
N ILE A 25 -4.22 4.95 8.06
CA ILE A 25 -3.75 3.91 7.12
C ILE A 25 -4.58 3.95 5.83
N LYS A 26 -5.91 4.08 5.93
CA LYS A 26 -6.81 4.18 4.78
C LYS A 26 -6.57 5.45 3.96
N LYS A 27 -6.27 6.59 4.62
CA LYS A 27 -5.90 7.84 3.94
C LYS A 27 -4.58 7.71 3.19
N ALA A 28 -3.55 7.12 3.82
CA ALA A 28 -2.26 6.88 3.19
C ALA A 28 -2.37 5.96 1.98
N TYR A 29 -3.13 4.86 2.12
CA TYR A 29 -3.50 3.97 1.03
C TYR A 29 -4.11 4.71 -0.16
N ARG A 30 -5.17 5.51 0.08
CA ARG A 30 -5.85 6.27 -0.99
C ARG A 30 -4.92 7.25 -1.69
N LYS A 31 -4.03 7.90 -0.94
CA LYS A 31 -3.05 8.84 -1.49
C LYS A 31 -2.08 8.13 -2.42
N LEU A 32 -1.45 7.04 -1.96
CA LEU A 32 -0.50 6.25 -2.75
C LEU A 32 -1.19 5.62 -3.96
N ALA A 33 -2.38 5.04 -3.78
CA ALA A 33 -3.13 4.46 -4.89
C ALA A 33 -3.46 5.49 -5.97
N SER A 34 -3.77 6.74 -5.59
CA SER A 34 -3.97 7.82 -6.55
C SER A 34 -2.68 8.29 -7.23
N GLU A 35 -1.55 8.26 -6.53
CA GLU A 35 -0.23 8.61 -7.09
C GLU A 35 0.23 7.59 -8.15
N TYR A 36 -0.04 6.30 -7.93
CA TYR A 36 0.32 5.21 -8.84
C TYR A 36 -0.82 4.77 -9.78
N HIS A 37 -1.96 5.49 -9.80
CA HIS A 37 -3.10 5.08 -10.61
C HIS A 37 -2.80 5.21 -12.11
N PRO A 38 -3.11 4.19 -12.95
CA PRO A 38 -2.80 4.23 -14.38
C PRO A 38 -3.40 5.45 -15.09
N ASP A 39 -4.58 5.92 -14.69
CA ASP A 39 -5.21 7.14 -15.22
C ASP A 39 -4.32 8.39 -15.10
N LYS A 40 -3.64 8.57 -13.96
CA LYS A 40 -2.72 9.71 -13.74
C LYS A 40 -1.39 9.57 -14.47
N ILE A 41 -1.04 8.34 -14.85
CA ILE A 41 0.27 8.01 -15.44
C ILE A 41 0.17 7.97 -16.96
N GLN A 42 -0.92 7.42 -17.49
CA GLN A 42 -1.24 7.43 -18.92
C GLN A 42 -1.35 8.86 -19.45
N SER A 43 -1.82 9.79 -18.63
CA SER A 43 -1.93 11.21 -19.01
C SER A 43 -0.58 11.95 -19.10
N LYS A 44 0.56 11.31 -18.76
CA LYS A 44 1.87 11.97 -18.62
C LYS A 44 2.91 11.59 -19.69
N ASP A 45 2.53 10.89 -20.76
CA ASP A 45 3.45 10.37 -21.79
C ASP A 45 4.68 9.67 -21.16
N LEU A 46 4.42 8.89 -20.11
CA LEU A 46 5.48 8.18 -19.40
C LEU A 46 5.87 6.90 -20.14
N PRO A 47 7.14 6.46 -20.02
CA PRO A 47 7.59 5.21 -20.60
C PRO A 47 6.76 4.02 -20.10
N GLU A 48 6.54 3.03 -20.95
CA GLU A 48 5.79 1.80 -20.61
C GLU A 48 6.37 1.08 -19.38
N ALA A 49 7.70 1.10 -19.22
CA ALA A 49 8.37 0.58 -18.03
C ALA A 49 7.89 1.24 -16.73
N PHE A 50 7.57 2.53 -16.76
CA PHE A 50 7.04 3.25 -15.60
C PHE A 50 5.59 2.85 -15.31
N ILE A 51 4.79 2.56 -16.34
CA ILE A 51 3.42 2.06 -16.21
C ILE A 51 3.43 0.67 -15.54
N ILE A 52 4.34 -0.21 -15.97
CA ILE A 52 4.52 -1.54 -15.37
C ILE A 52 4.92 -1.39 -13.89
N PHE A 53 5.94 -0.58 -13.61
CA PHE A 53 6.40 -0.32 -12.24
C PHE A 53 5.29 0.24 -11.34
N ALA A 54 4.49 1.17 -11.86
CA ALA A 54 3.38 1.75 -11.10
C ALA A 54 2.28 0.73 -10.81
N ASN A 55 1.95 -0.15 -11.77
CA ASN A 55 1.01 -1.24 -11.55
C ASN A 55 1.53 -2.22 -10.49
N GLU A 56 2.81 -2.59 -10.53
CA GLU A 56 3.43 -3.42 -9.49
C GLU A 56 3.37 -2.75 -8.12
N LYS A 57 3.68 -1.45 -8.04
CA LYS A 57 3.58 -0.69 -6.80
C LYS A 57 2.14 -0.61 -6.29
N LEU A 58 1.18 -0.37 -7.16
CA LEU A 58 -0.24 -0.35 -6.81
C LEU A 58 -0.67 -1.70 -6.22
N LYS A 59 -0.22 -2.81 -6.82
CA LYS A 59 -0.48 -4.16 -6.32
C LYS A 59 0.15 -4.39 -4.94
N GLU A 60 1.39 -3.96 -4.73
CA GLU A 60 2.04 -4.01 -3.42
C GLU A 60 1.27 -3.18 -2.37
N ILE A 61 0.82 -1.97 -2.71
CA ILE A 61 0.06 -1.08 -1.83
C ILE A 61 -1.28 -1.72 -1.43
N ASN A 62 -2.01 -2.29 -2.39
CA ASN A 62 -3.26 -3.01 -2.14
C ASN A 62 -3.03 -4.19 -1.19
N HIS A 63 -2.02 -5.01 -1.47
CA HIS A 63 -1.69 -6.18 -0.67
C HIS A 63 -1.26 -5.79 0.75
N ALA A 64 -0.40 -4.77 0.89
CA ALA A 64 0.03 -4.25 2.17
C ALA A 64 -1.15 -3.79 3.03
N HIS A 65 -2.10 -3.06 2.44
CA HIS A 65 -3.28 -2.57 3.14
C HIS A 65 -4.16 -3.72 3.62
N GLU A 66 -4.40 -4.72 2.76
CA GLU A 66 -5.19 -5.89 3.10
C GLU A 66 -4.57 -6.68 4.26
N MET A 67 -3.26 -6.92 4.21
CA MET A 67 -2.53 -7.64 5.26
C MET A 67 -2.54 -6.90 6.60
N ILE A 68 -2.36 -5.57 6.59
CA ILE A 68 -2.45 -4.74 7.80
C ILE A 68 -3.86 -4.79 8.39
N VAL A 69 -4.89 -4.59 7.57
CA VAL A 69 -6.29 -4.60 8.04
C VAL A 69 -6.66 -5.97 8.60
N LYS A 70 -6.22 -7.05 7.93
CA LYS A 70 -6.44 -8.43 8.39
C LYS A 70 -5.75 -8.67 9.73
N SER A 71 -4.47 -8.32 9.86
CA SER A 71 -3.73 -8.45 11.12
C SER A 71 -4.38 -7.66 12.25
N ARG A 72 -4.80 -6.41 12.01
CA ARG A 72 -5.51 -5.58 12.99
C ARG A 72 -6.89 -6.14 13.41
N LYS A 73 -7.52 -6.92 12.52
CA LYS A 73 -8.78 -7.61 12.80
C LYS A 73 -8.55 -8.90 13.61
N GLU A 74 -7.49 -9.63 13.31
CA GLU A 74 -7.09 -10.84 14.03
C GLU A 74 -6.57 -10.55 15.44
N GLU A 75 -5.81 -9.46 15.65
CA GLU A 75 -5.37 -9.01 16.99
C GLU A 75 -6.51 -8.62 17.94
N LYS A 76 -7.72 -8.41 17.42
CA LYS A 76 -8.90 -8.04 18.21
C LYS A 76 -9.68 -9.25 18.74
N ILE A 77 -9.18 -10.47 18.56
CA ILE A 77 -9.77 -11.73 19.05
C ILE A 77 -8.92 -12.25 20.21
#